data_AF-A0A2M7G834-F1
#
_entry.id   AF-A0A2M7G834-F1
#
_cell.length_a   1.000
_cell.length_b   1.000
_cell.length_c   1.000
_cell.angle_alpha   90.00
_cell.angle_beta   90.00
_cell.angle_gamma   90.00
#
_symmetry.space_group_name_H-M   'P 1'
#
loop_
_entity.id
_entity.type
_entity.pdbx_description
1 polymer ?
#
loop_
_entity_poly.entity_id
_entity_poly.type
_entity_poly.pdbx_seq_one_letter_code
_entity_poly.pdbx_strand_id
1 'polypeptide(L)'
;MASKREIHEARKAELQAFGKDLAKRAKSRCEICQASTSLEIYEVPPVKDPEFEKCVMICETCLEQLENPEAIEPNHWRCLNEAVWSETPAVQVLAWRQLQNLQEQGWAQDLLEQVYLDEAVLEWAQAISGGNALIFRDSNGTPLAEGDTVSLIKDLDVKGTSFVAKRGTTVKNIRLTDNSEHVEGRINNTTLVLKTCFLKKVN
;
A
#
# COMPACT_ATOMS: atom_id res chain seq x y z
N MET A 1 13.25 -18.74 16.98
CA MET A 1 12.43 -17.85 16.14
C MET A 1 13.11 -16.49 16.17
N ALA A 2 13.50 -15.93 15.03
CA ALA A 2 14.12 -14.61 14.98
C ALA A 2 13.11 -13.55 15.48
N SER A 3 13.59 -12.60 16.26
CA SER A 3 12.81 -11.44 16.70
C SER A 3 12.35 -10.62 15.48
N LYS A 4 11.15 -10.03 15.55
CA LYS A 4 10.63 -9.14 14.49
C LYS A 4 11.63 -8.04 14.11
N ARG A 5 12.43 -7.58 15.07
CA ARG A 5 13.49 -6.59 14.87
C ARG A 5 14.65 -7.14 14.02
N GLU A 6 15.07 -8.37 14.27
CA GLU A 6 16.15 -9.02 13.51
C GLU A 6 15.72 -9.26 12.05
N ILE A 7 14.45 -9.62 11.82
CA ILE A 7 13.89 -9.78 10.47
C ILE A 7 13.85 -8.44 9.73
N HIS A 8 13.43 -7.36 10.40
CA HIS A 8 13.40 -6.02 9.81
C HIS A 8 14.81 -5.49 9.51
N GLU A 9 15.77 -5.69 10.42
CA GLU A 9 17.17 -5.31 10.24
C GLU A 9 17.81 -6.09 9.09
N ALA A 10 17.54 -7.39 8.96
CA ALA A 10 18.01 -8.22 7.84
C ALA A 10 17.44 -7.73 6.50
N ARG A 11 16.12 -7.48 6.43
CA ARG A 11 15.48 -6.95 5.20
C ARG A 11 16.07 -5.60 4.79
N LYS A 12 16.33 -4.72 5.75
CA LYS A 12 16.95 -3.42 5.50
C LYS A 12 18.38 -3.56 4.97
N ALA A 13 19.16 -4.52 5.49
CA ALA A 13 20.52 -4.77 5.01
C ALA A 13 20.54 -5.30 3.57
N GLU A 14 19.60 -6.18 3.21
CA GLU A 14 19.44 -6.68 1.83
C GLU A 14 19.07 -5.54 0.87
N LEU A 15 18.12 -4.68 1.23
CA LEU A 15 17.77 -3.52 0.42
C LEU A 15 18.95 -2.56 0.24
N GLN A 16 19.74 -2.34 1.30
CA GLN A 16 20.94 -1.51 1.21
C GLN A 16 22.00 -2.09 0.26
N ALA A 17 22.05 -3.42 0.09
CA ALA A 17 22.95 -4.03 -0.88
C ALA A 17 22.64 -3.59 -2.31
N PHE A 18 21.36 -3.36 -2.64
CA PHE A 18 20.94 -2.83 -3.94
C PHE A 18 21.21 -1.33 -4.13
N GLY A 19 21.45 -0.59 -3.05
CA GLY A 19 21.45 0.87 -3.07
C GLY A 19 22.44 1.49 -4.07
N LYS A 20 23.63 0.92 -4.23
CA LYS A 20 24.63 1.43 -5.20
C LYS A 20 24.19 1.23 -6.64
N ASP A 21 23.68 0.04 -6.96
CA ASP A 21 23.24 -0.30 -8.31
C ASP A 21 21.94 0.43 -8.68
N LEU A 22 21.03 0.60 -7.72
CA LEU A 22 19.82 1.40 -7.89
C LEU A 22 20.16 2.87 -8.10
N ALA A 23 21.08 3.43 -7.32
CA ALA A 23 21.54 4.80 -7.52
C ALA A 23 22.19 5.00 -8.89
N LYS A 24 22.90 3.99 -9.41
CA LYS A 24 23.47 4.02 -10.76
C LYS A 24 22.40 3.95 -11.84
N ARG A 25 21.41 3.05 -11.73
CA ARG A 25 20.26 2.94 -12.64
C ARG A 25 19.47 4.25 -12.69
N ALA A 26 19.16 4.79 -11.52
CA ALA A 26 18.40 6.01 -11.33
C ALA A 26 19.20 7.31 -11.61
N LYS A 27 20.50 7.19 -11.95
CA LYS A 27 21.43 8.33 -12.14
C LYS A 27 21.42 9.32 -10.96
N SER A 28 21.30 8.80 -9.74
CA SER A 28 21.17 9.56 -8.49
C SER A 28 20.00 10.56 -8.50
N ARG A 29 18.88 10.18 -9.11
CA ARG A 29 17.63 10.94 -9.12
C ARG A 29 16.45 10.03 -8.74
N CYS A 30 15.33 10.63 -8.41
CA CYS A 30 14.06 9.93 -8.24
C CYS A 30 13.64 9.36 -9.60
N GLU A 31 13.33 8.07 -9.67
CA GLU A 31 12.93 7.41 -10.91
C GLU A 31 11.51 7.79 -11.36
N ILE A 32 10.76 8.50 -10.51
CA ILE A 32 9.42 9.02 -10.80
C ILE A 32 9.49 10.50 -11.19
N CYS A 33 9.85 11.39 -10.25
CA CYS A 33 9.80 12.83 -10.45
C CYS A 33 11.14 13.48 -10.85
N GLN A 34 12.22 12.69 -10.96
CA GLN A 34 13.57 13.14 -11.33
C GLN A 34 14.25 14.11 -10.34
N ALA A 35 13.65 14.37 -9.17
CA ALA A 35 14.28 15.12 -8.09
C ALA A 35 15.58 14.45 -7.61
N SER A 36 16.55 15.22 -7.13
CA SER A 36 17.85 14.71 -6.64
C SER A 36 18.01 14.81 -5.12
N THR A 37 16.90 15.03 -4.41
CA THR A 37 16.86 15.26 -2.96
C THR A 37 16.40 14.01 -2.22
N SER A 38 17.08 13.68 -1.12
CA SER A 38 16.69 12.64 -0.13
C SER A 38 16.08 11.38 -0.76
N LEU A 39 16.93 10.58 -1.42
CA LEU A 39 16.50 9.39 -2.14
C LEU A 39 16.47 8.16 -1.23
N GLU A 40 15.37 7.42 -1.31
CA GLU A 40 15.16 6.16 -0.59
C GLU A 40 14.77 5.03 -1.54
N ILE A 41 15.02 3.80 -1.10
CA ILE A 41 14.67 2.59 -1.84
C ILE A 41 13.25 2.21 -1.46
N TYR A 42 12.36 2.17 -2.45
CA TYR A 42 10.98 1.74 -2.28
C TYR A 42 10.75 0.42 -3.00
N GLU A 43 10.21 -0.55 -2.28
CA GLU A 43 9.83 -1.86 -2.83
C GLU A 43 8.43 -1.76 -3.43
N VAL A 44 8.31 -2.00 -4.74
CA VAL A 44 7.03 -1.94 -5.46
C VAL A 44 6.25 -3.22 -5.19
N PRO A 45 5.16 -3.20 -4.41
CA PRO A 45 4.54 -4.44 -3.97
C PRO A 45 3.83 -5.15 -5.17
N PRO A 46 3.46 -6.45 -5.07
CA PRO A 46 3.67 -7.34 -3.94
C PRO A 46 5.09 -7.90 -3.95
N VAL A 47 5.77 -7.80 -2.81
CA VAL A 47 7.17 -8.24 -2.66
C VAL A 47 7.25 -9.16 -1.44
N LYS A 48 7.54 -10.44 -1.68
CA LYS A 48 7.79 -11.41 -0.60
C LYS A 48 9.20 -11.20 -0.07
N ASP A 49 10.17 -11.23 -0.97
CA ASP A 49 11.60 -11.11 -0.70
C ASP A 49 12.17 -9.91 -1.48
N PRO A 50 13.18 -9.20 -0.94
CA PRO A 50 13.78 -8.05 -1.62
C PRO A 50 14.36 -8.43 -2.99
N GLU A 51 13.84 -7.81 -4.06
CA GLU A 51 14.29 -8.05 -5.44
C GLU A 51 14.68 -6.72 -6.09
N PHE A 52 15.89 -6.65 -6.66
CA PHE A 52 16.41 -5.44 -7.30
C PHE A 52 15.48 -4.86 -8.37
N GLU A 53 14.92 -5.73 -9.23
CA GLU A 53 14.04 -5.33 -10.33
C GLU A 53 12.68 -4.80 -9.86
N LYS A 54 12.29 -5.10 -8.61
CA LYS A 54 11.05 -4.63 -7.99
C LYS A 54 11.27 -3.44 -7.05
N CYS A 55 12.49 -2.96 -6.94
CA CYS A 55 12.81 -1.75 -6.17
C CYS A 55 12.88 -0.55 -7.10
N VAL A 56 12.53 0.63 -6.57
CA VAL A 56 12.78 1.92 -7.21
C VAL A 56 13.49 2.88 -6.25
N MET A 57 14.21 3.83 -6.81
CA MET A 57 14.77 4.95 -6.07
C MET A 57 13.82 6.14 -6.16
N ILE A 58 13.26 6.59 -5.04
CA ILE A 58 12.30 7.71 -5.01
C ILE A 58 12.68 8.76 -3.98
N CYS A 59 12.24 10.00 -4.18
CA CYS A 59 12.41 11.06 -3.17
C CYS A 59 11.35 10.97 -2.06
N GLU A 60 11.61 11.63 -0.94
CA GLU A 60 10.70 11.73 0.21
C GLU A 60 9.28 12.17 -0.19
N THR A 61 9.14 13.13 -1.12
CA THR A 61 7.84 13.65 -1.55
C THR A 61 7.03 12.61 -2.31
N CYS A 62 7.65 11.85 -3.20
CA CYS A 62 6.97 10.76 -3.90
C CYS A 62 6.59 9.65 -2.92
N LEU A 63 7.49 9.31 -1.99
CA LEU A 63 7.24 8.29 -0.98
C LEU A 63 6.03 8.65 -0.10
N GLU A 64 6.01 9.87 0.44
CA GLU A 64 4.93 10.36 1.29
C GLU A 64 3.57 10.30 0.57
N GLN A 65 3.51 10.74 -0.69
CA GLN A 65 2.28 10.72 -1.47
C GLN A 65 1.84 9.33 -1.92
N LEU A 66 2.77 8.37 -2.07
CA LEU A 66 2.45 6.96 -2.34
C LEU A 66 1.87 6.26 -1.10
N GLU A 67 2.40 6.57 0.08
CA GLU A 67 1.96 5.94 1.34
C GLU A 67 0.74 6.63 1.96
N ASN A 68 0.48 7.89 1.62
CA ASN A 68 -0.62 8.67 2.15
C ASN A 68 -1.53 9.24 1.04
N PRO A 69 -2.61 8.52 0.69
CA PRO A 69 -3.56 8.97 -0.32
C PRO A 69 -4.22 10.34 -0.03
N GLU A 70 -4.31 10.74 1.24
CA GLU A 70 -4.89 12.04 1.63
C GLU A 70 -3.94 13.22 1.37
N ALA A 71 -2.64 12.96 1.22
CA ALA A 71 -1.61 13.96 0.97
C ALA A 71 -1.28 14.14 -0.53
N ILE A 72 -2.04 13.49 -1.42
CA ILE A 72 -1.78 13.54 -2.87
C ILE A 72 -1.92 14.98 -3.39
N GLU A 73 -0.85 15.47 -4.03
CA GLU A 73 -0.83 16.72 -4.77
C GLU A 73 -0.84 16.41 -6.28
N PRO A 74 -1.97 16.61 -6.99
CA PRO A 74 -2.09 16.19 -8.39
C PRO A 74 -1.05 16.78 -9.34
N ASN A 75 -0.56 18.00 -9.06
CA ASN A 75 0.43 18.66 -9.92
C ASN A 75 1.83 18.03 -9.81
N HIS A 76 2.19 17.48 -8.64
CA HIS A 76 3.47 16.77 -8.46
C HIS A 76 3.57 15.58 -9.42
N TRP A 77 2.46 14.86 -9.60
CA TRP A 77 2.35 13.66 -10.44
C TRP A 77 2.27 13.93 -11.94
N ARG A 78 2.42 15.18 -12.41
CA ARG A 78 2.55 15.46 -13.85
C ARG A 78 3.76 14.78 -14.48
N CYS A 79 4.79 14.47 -13.68
CA CYS A 79 5.95 13.68 -14.08
C CYS A 79 5.60 12.26 -14.58
N LEU A 80 4.41 11.74 -14.28
CA LEU A 80 3.94 10.45 -14.78
C LEU A 80 3.84 10.38 -16.31
N ASN A 81 3.70 11.54 -16.98
CA ASN A 81 3.78 11.62 -18.45
C ASN A 81 5.08 11.08 -19.01
N GLU A 82 6.18 11.15 -18.25
CA GLU A 82 7.47 10.59 -18.63
C GLU A 82 7.72 9.24 -17.94
N ALA A 83 7.42 9.14 -16.64
CA ALA A 83 7.75 7.96 -15.83
C ALA A 83 7.09 6.67 -16.33
N VAL A 84 5.87 6.74 -16.88
CA VAL A 84 5.14 5.56 -17.36
C VAL A 84 5.80 4.88 -18.57
N TRP A 85 6.63 5.62 -19.31
CA TRP A 85 7.38 5.13 -20.47
C TRP A 85 8.82 4.71 -20.12
N SER A 86 9.14 4.62 -18.83
CA SER A 86 10.45 4.18 -18.37
C SER A 86 10.76 2.75 -18.84
N GLU A 87 12.02 2.48 -19.15
CA GLU A 87 12.52 1.12 -19.43
C GLU A 87 12.56 0.23 -18.18
N THR A 88 12.29 0.78 -17.00
CA THR A 88 12.30 0.05 -15.72
C THR A 88 10.89 -0.41 -15.36
N PRO A 89 10.59 -1.72 -15.35
CA PRO A 89 9.26 -2.24 -15.06
C PRO A 89 8.66 -1.75 -13.74
N ALA A 90 9.48 -1.65 -12.68
CA ALA A 90 9.01 -1.16 -11.39
C ALA A 90 8.50 0.29 -11.44
N VAL A 91 9.12 1.13 -12.24
CA VAL A 91 8.71 2.52 -12.45
C VAL A 91 7.40 2.55 -13.24
N GLN A 92 7.29 1.74 -14.30
CA GLN A 92 6.07 1.63 -15.09
C GLN A 92 4.87 1.17 -14.24
N VAL A 93 5.07 0.16 -13.40
CA VAL A 93 4.05 -0.35 -12.47
C VAL A 93 3.59 0.73 -11.49
N LEU A 94 4.53 1.45 -10.85
CA LEU A 94 4.16 2.53 -9.94
C LEU A 94 3.46 3.67 -10.65
N ALA A 95 3.98 4.08 -11.80
CA ALA A 95 3.39 5.16 -12.57
C ALA A 95 1.95 4.83 -12.96
N TRP A 96 1.71 3.63 -13.49
CA TRP A 96 0.37 3.18 -13.84
C TRP A 96 -0.57 3.11 -12.64
N ARG A 97 -0.13 2.56 -11.50
CA ARG A 97 -0.93 2.52 -10.28
C ARG A 97 -1.27 3.91 -9.75
N GLN A 98 -0.32 4.83 -9.79
CA GLN A 98 -0.59 6.18 -9.35
C GLN A 98 -1.52 6.93 -10.30
N LEU A 99 -1.45 6.66 -11.60
CA LEU A 99 -2.44 7.16 -12.55
C LEU A 99 -3.85 6.60 -12.25
N GLN A 100 -3.97 5.33 -11.86
CA GLN A 100 -5.25 4.75 -11.41
C GLN A 100 -5.80 5.50 -10.19
N ASN A 101 -4.94 5.86 -9.22
CA ASN A 101 -5.33 6.67 -8.06
C ASN A 101 -5.76 8.10 -8.42
N LEU A 102 -5.30 8.62 -9.55
CA LEU A 102 -5.56 9.98 -10.02
C LEU A 102 -6.65 10.04 -11.10
N GLN A 103 -7.44 8.98 -11.29
CA GLN A 103 -8.45 8.91 -12.36
C GLN A 103 -9.48 10.04 -12.37
N GLU A 104 -9.76 10.67 -11.23
CA GLU A 104 -10.63 11.84 -11.17
C GLU A 104 -10.04 13.08 -11.88
N GLN A 105 -8.74 13.05 -12.15
CA GLN A 105 -8.04 14.08 -12.92
C GLN A 105 -8.10 13.72 -14.41
N GLY A 106 -8.73 14.56 -15.22
CA GLY A 106 -8.89 14.30 -16.67
C GLY A 106 -7.56 14.00 -17.38
N TRP A 107 -6.48 14.69 -17.03
CA TRP A 107 -5.16 14.45 -17.63
C TRP A 107 -4.59 13.05 -17.31
N ALA A 108 -4.92 12.48 -16.15
CA ALA A 108 -4.45 11.16 -15.76
C ALA A 108 -5.24 10.06 -16.47
N GLN A 109 -6.55 10.27 -16.64
CA GLN A 109 -7.40 9.41 -17.45
C GLN A 109 -6.93 9.38 -18.91
N ASP A 110 -6.74 10.56 -19.52
CA ASP A 110 -6.27 10.69 -20.91
C ASP A 110 -4.92 9.99 -21.13
N LEU A 111 -4.03 10.05 -20.13
CA LEU A 111 -2.74 9.37 -20.17
C LEU A 111 -2.91 7.84 -20.02
N LEU A 112 -3.74 7.37 -19.09
CA LEU A 112 -4.00 5.94 -18.90
C LEU A 112 -4.51 5.25 -20.17
N GLU A 113 -5.34 5.93 -20.95
CA GLU A 113 -5.87 5.40 -22.21
C GLU A 113 -4.79 5.20 -23.28
N GLN A 114 -3.67 5.92 -23.17
CA GLN A 114 -2.55 5.82 -24.10
C GLN A 114 -1.49 4.80 -23.64
N VAL A 115 -1.41 4.55 -22.33
CA VAL A 115 -0.38 3.70 -21.74
C VAL A 115 -0.57 2.25 -22.16
N TYR A 116 0.48 1.69 -22.76
CA TYR A 116 0.60 0.27 -23.05
C TYR A 116 1.75 -0.33 -22.24
N LEU A 117 1.46 -1.37 -21.48
CA LEU A 117 2.44 -2.13 -20.71
C LEU A 117 2.52 -3.55 -21.25
N ASP A 118 3.72 -4.15 -21.18
CA ASP A 118 3.89 -5.57 -21.45
C ASP A 118 3.02 -6.41 -20.51
N GLU A 119 2.54 -7.56 -20.98
CA GLU A 119 1.59 -8.42 -20.26
C GLU A 119 2.03 -8.72 -18.82
N ALA A 120 3.28 -9.15 -18.63
CA ALA A 120 3.81 -9.44 -17.30
C ALA A 120 3.89 -8.21 -16.38
N VAL A 121 4.17 -7.03 -16.95
CA VAL A 121 4.23 -5.76 -16.21
C VAL A 121 2.82 -5.30 -15.84
N LEU A 122 1.87 -5.44 -16.75
CA LEU A 122 0.46 -5.14 -16.51
C LEU A 122 -0.14 -6.06 -15.44
N GLU A 123 0.12 -7.37 -15.53
CA GLU A 123 -0.30 -8.34 -14.51
C GLU A 123 0.26 -7.96 -13.13
N TRP A 124 1.54 -7.57 -13.06
CA TRP A 124 2.12 -7.09 -11.81
C TRP A 124 1.48 -5.78 -11.33
N ALA A 125 1.24 -4.82 -12.22
CA ALA A 125 0.55 -3.57 -11.90
C ALA A 125 -0.85 -3.81 -11.33
N GLN A 126 -1.57 -4.78 -11.91
CA GLN A 126 -2.91 -5.21 -11.53
C GLN A 126 -2.95 -6.15 -10.32
N ALA A 127 -1.86 -6.86 -10.00
CA ALA A 127 -1.76 -7.70 -8.82
C ALA A 127 -2.01 -6.94 -7.51
N ILE A 128 -1.92 -5.61 -7.57
CA ILE A 128 -2.38 -4.70 -6.52
C ILE A 128 -3.54 -3.83 -6.99
N SER A 129 -3.82 -3.68 -8.27
CA SER A 129 -4.97 -2.85 -8.69
C SER A 129 -6.33 -3.56 -8.60
N GLY A 130 -6.37 -4.74 -7.97
CA GLY A 130 -7.54 -5.30 -7.27
C GLY A 130 -7.70 -4.82 -5.82
N GLY A 131 -6.93 -3.82 -5.39
CA GLY A 131 -7.01 -3.23 -4.07
C GLY A 131 -5.85 -2.29 -3.85
N ASN A 132 -6.15 -1.00 -3.70
CA ASN A 132 -5.46 -0.14 -2.73
C ASN A 132 -4.66 -1.02 -1.75
N ALA A 133 -3.41 -0.68 -1.42
CA ALA A 133 -2.96 -1.04 -0.09
C ALA A 133 -3.96 -0.34 0.83
N LEU A 134 -5.08 -1.00 1.11
CA LEU A 134 -6.20 -0.49 1.84
C LEU A 134 -5.57 -0.41 3.21
N ILE A 135 -5.08 0.76 3.57
CA ILE A 135 -4.46 0.95 4.87
C ILE A 135 -5.65 0.89 5.82
N PHE A 136 -5.89 -0.30 6.37
CA PHE A 136 -6.92 -0.52 7.36
C PHE A 136 -6.49 0.25 8.60
N ARG A 137 -7.21 1.32 8.93
CA ARG A 137 -6.95 2.10 10.13
C ARG A 137 -8.07 1.87 11.12
N ASP A 138 -7.71 1.69 12.37
CA ASP A 138 -8.69 1.68 13.45
C ASP A 138 -9.29 3.07 13.68
N SER A 139 -10.25 3.19 14.61
CA SER A 139 -10.88 4.46 14.99
C SER A 139 -9.92 5.56 15.46
N ASN A 140 -8.67 5.22 15.85
CA ASN A 140 -7.64 6.17 16.26
C ASN A 140 -6.57 6.40 15.18
N GLY A 141 -6.77 5.88 13.96
CA GLY A 141 -5.81 6.01 12.87
C GLY A 141 -4.66 4.99 12.92
N THR A 142 -4.72 3.98 13.80
CA THR A 142 -3.66 2.98 13.95
C THR A 142 -3.76 1.94 12.83
N PRO A 143 -2.67 1.63 12.10
CA PRO A 143 -2.70 0.62 11.05
C PRO A 143 -2.95 -0.79 11.62
N LEU A 144 -3.86 -1.49 10.95
CA LEU A 144 -4.26 -2.87 11.20
C LEU A 144 -3.62 -3.78 10.16
N ALA A 145 -3.09 -4.89 10.63
CA ALA A 145 -2.52 -5.95 9.81
C ALA A 145 -3.32 -7.25 9.99
N GLU A 146 -3.16 -8.15 9.03
CA GLU A 146 -3.73 -9.50 9.14
C GLU A 146 -3.21 -10.22 10.40
N GLY A 147 -4.11 -10.84 11.15
CA GLY A 147 -3.79 -11.50 12.42
C GLY A 147 -3.86 -10.59 13.65
N ASP A 148 -4.08 -9.27 13.50
CA ASP A 148 -4.19 -8.37 14.64
C ASP A 148 -5.43 -8.67 15.52
N THR A 149 -5.37 -8.18 16.76
CA THR A 149 -6.49 -8.20 17.70
C THR A 149 -7.07 -6.80 17.86
N VAL A 150 -8.39 -6.69 17.81
CA VAL A 150 -9.11 -5.42 17.91
C VAL A 150 -10.26 -5.52 18.92
N SER A 151 -10.71 -4.39 19.43
CA SER A 151 -11.85 -4.27 20.34
C SER A 151 -12.89 -3.32 19.78
N LEU A 152 -14.16 -3.61 20.05
CA LEU A 152 -15.28 -2.75 19.65
C LEU A 152 -15.37 -1.52 20.55
N ILE A 153 -15.44 -0.32 19.95
CA ILE A 153 -15.61 0.94 20.70
C ILE A 153 -17.09 1.31 20.93
N LYS A 154 -18.02 0.63 20.28
CA LYS A 154 -19.47 0.81 20.41
C LYS A 154 -20.23 -0.52 20.31
N ASP A 155 -21.49 -0.52 20.71
CA ASP A 155 -22.41 -1.63 20.48
C ASP A 155 -22.79 -1.68 19.00
N LEU A 156 -22.75 -2.87 18.40
CA LEU A 156 -23.13 -3.11 17.01
C LEU A 156 -24.21 -4.19 16.94
N ASP A 157 -25.32 -3.88 16.28
CA ASP A 157 -26.35 -4.85 15.94
C ASP A 157 -25.89 -5.66 14.73
N VAL A 158 -25.75 -6.97 14.91
CA VAL A 158 -25.25 -7.87 13.87
C VAL A 158 -26.40 -8.34 13.00
N LYS A 159 -26.47 -7.83 11.77
CA LYS A 159 -27.48 -8.23 10.79
C LYS A 159 -27.43 -9.75 10.55
N GLY A 160 -28.59 -10.40 10.61
CA GLY A 160 -28.73 -11.85 10.40
C GLY A 160 -28.57 -12.71 11.66
N THR A 161 -28.35 -12.11 12.83
CA THR A 161 -28.35 -12.83 14.12
C THR A 161 -29.20 -12.09 15.16
N SER A 162 -29.59 -12.78 16.23
CA SER A 162 -30.34 -12.18 17.35
C SER A 162 -29.45 -11.58 18.45
N PHE A 163 -28.13 -11.54 18.25
CA PHE A 163 -27.20 -11.01 19.26
C PHE A 163 -26.61 -9.66 18.86
N VAL A 164 -26.33 -8.85 19.89
CA VAL A 164 -25.67 -7.54 19.76
C VAL A 164 -24.22 -7.69 20.20
N ALA A 165 -23.28 -7.29 19.35
CA ALA A 165 -21.87 -7.25 19.72
C ALA A 165 -21.63 -6.02 20.60
N LYS A 166 -21.35 -6.25 21.89
CA LYS A 166 -21.22 -5.18 22.87
C LYS A 166 -19.87 -4.46 22.75
N ARG A 167 -19.87 -3.18 23.13
CA ARG A 167 -18.65 -2.41 23.33
C ARG A 167 -17.69 -3.17 24.24
N GLY A 168 -16.42 -3.22 23.86
CA GLY A 168 -15.37 -3.95 24.57
C GLY A 168 -15.22 -5.42 24.15
N THR A 169 -16.14 -5.97 23.34
CA THR A 169 -15.94 -7.30 22.75
C THR A 169 -14.66 -7.31 21.92
N THR A 170 -13.81 -8.30 22.19
CA THR A 170 -12.51 -8.48 21.53
C THR A 170 -12.63 -9.44 20.36
N VAL A 171 -12.04 -9.07 19.23
CA VAL A 171 -11.99 -9.84 18.00
C VAL A 171 -10.53 -10.14 17.69
N LYS A 172 -10.16 -11.41 17.69
CA LYS A 172 -8.78 -11.89 17.48
C LYS A 172 -8.61 -12.41 16.05
N ASN A 173 -7.39 -12.35 15.54
CA ASN A 173 -7.03 -12.83 14.20
C ASN A 173 -7.93 -12.23 13.11
N ILE A 174 -7.99 -10.89 13.05
CA ILE A 174 -8.74 -10.23 11.97
C ILE A 174 -8.12 -10.54 10.62
N ARG A 175 -8.95 -10.62 9.59
CA ARG A 175 -8.53 -10.71 8.19
C ARG A 175 -8.85 -9.42 7.48
N LEU A 176 -7.90 -8.98 6.66
CA LEU A 176 -8.08 -7.80 5.82
C LEU A 176 -8.99 -8.18 4.64
N THR A 177 -9.83 -7.25 4.21
CA THR A 177 -10.74 -7.46 3.07
C THR A 177 -10.26 -6.66 1.87
N ASP A 178 -11.09 -6.61 0.85
CA ASP A 178 -10.97 -5.83 -0.37
C ASP A 178 -11.58 -4.41 -0.22
N ASN A 179 -11.94 -3.98 1.01
CA ASN A 179 -12.34 -2.60 1.34
C ASN A 179 -11.73 -2.11 2.68
N SER A 180 -10.97 -1.01 2.70
CA SER A 180 -10.20 -0.44 3.84
C SER A 180 -11.05 -0.07 5.05
N GLU A 181 -12.35 0.16 4.82
CA GLU A 181 -13.31 0.43 5.87
C GLU A 181 -13.81 -0.84 6.56
N HIS A 182 -13.47 -2.03 6.07
CA HIS A 182 -14.05 -3.30 6.50
C HIS A 182 -12.99 -4.36 6.82
N VAL A 183 -13.08 -5.00 7.97
CA VAL A 183 -12.25 -6.17 8.31
C VAL A 183 -13.14 -7.35 8.66
N GLU A 184 -12.69 -8.54 8.31
CA GLU A 184 -13.36 -9.76 8.70
C GLU A 184 -12.87 -10.21 10.08
N GLY A 185 -13.80 -10.53 10.96
CA GLY A 185 -13.53 -10.91 12.33
C GLY A 185 -14.47 -11.98 12.84
N ARG A 186 -14.02 -12.76 13.82
CA ARG A 186 -14.83 -13.82 14.41
C ARG A 186 -15.33 -13.45 15.80
N ILE A 187 -16.64 -13.50 16.00
CA ILE A 187 -17.31 -13.29 17.29
C ILE A 187 -18.24 -14.48 17.54
N ASN A 188 -18.17 -15.10 18.72
CA ASN A 188 -19.04 -16.24 19.11
C ASN A 188 -19.10 -17.35 18.04
N ASN A 189 -17.96 -17.70 17.46
CA ASN A 189 -17.82 -18.71 16.41
C ASN A 189 -18.41 -18.35 15.03
N THR A 190 -19.02 -17.17 14.88
CA THR A 190 -19.55 -16.62 13.63
C THR A 190 -18.57 -15.63 13.01
N THR A 191 -18.33 -15.76 11.71
CA THR A 191 -17.52 -14.81 10.92
C THR A 191 -18.38 -13.63 10.49
N LEU A 192 -17.90 -12.41 10.72
CA LEU A 192 -18.61 -11.16 10.48
C LEU A 192 -17.69 -10.14 9.81
N VAL A 193 -18.26 -9.27 8.99
CA VAL A 193 -17.56 -8.11 8.43
C VAL A 193 -17.83 -6.89 9.32
N LEU A 194 -16.77 -6.29 9.85
CA LEU A 194 -16.81 -5.20 10.82
C LEU A 194 -16.23 -3.92 10.22
N LYS A 195 -16.85 -2.78 10.50
CA LYS A 195 -16.31 -1.48 10.06
C LYS A 195 -15.12 -1.05 10.91
N THR A 196 -14.00 -0.70 10.28
CA THR A 196 -12.74 -0.33 10.94
C THR A 196 -12.86 0.93 11.83
N CYS A 197 -13.73 1.87 11.46
CA CYS A 197 -14.04 3.06 12.25
C CYS A 197 -14.69 2.77 13.62
N PHE A 198 -15.14 1.54 13.87
CA PHE A 198 -15.70 1.09 15.16
C PHE A 198 -14.79 0.13 15.91
N LEU A 199 -13.56 -0.04 15.43
CA LEU A 199 -12.57 -0.92 16.01
C LEU A 199 -11.43 -0.10 16.62
N LYS A 200 -10.80 -0.68 17.63
CA LYS A 200 -9.59 -0.17 18.24
C LYS A 200 -8.58 -1.31 18.37
N LYS A 201 -7.37 -1.13 17.88
CA LYS A 201 -6.29 -2.11 18.01
C LYS A 201 -5.98 -2.38 19.48
N VAL A 202 -5.88 -3.65 19.83
CA VAL A 202 -5.49 -4.11 21.17
C VAL A 202 -4.17 -4.85 21.00
N ASN A 203 -3.11 -4.29 21.59
CA ASN A 203 -1.78 -4.92 21.62
C ASN A 203 -1.79 -6.19 22.48
#